data_AF-A0A1Q8VPE7-F1
#
_entry.id   AF-A0A1Q8VPE7-F1
#
_cell.length_a   1.000
_cell.length_b   1.000
_cell.length_c   1.000
_cell.angle_alpha   90.00
_cell.angle_beta   90.00
_cell.angle_gamma   90.00
#
_symmetry.space_group_name_H-M   'P 1'
#
loop_
_entity.id
_entity.type
_entity.pdbx_description
1 polymer ?
#
loop_
_entity_poly.entity_id
_entity_poly.type
_entity_poly.pdbx_seq_one_letter_code
_entity_poly.pdbx_strand_id
1 'polypeptide(L)'
;MRTLEIAVVAMDAVVLLLTVFRLPPRWWQVASKVSSMRRWLRAEPVLLVGLLLPLLAHLVIERHRFVMIPAYVVTVALACVLLTRWFRRARRTADAPRRGRPALRVLGRITAMMSGALALAVSSAAGFLLPVFKLPTPTGPYAVGYTEEHLTDSSRQEWTTPDEDDLREVEFSIWYPTEATAQGKPLALDRRLAKSTAMNGDDVFGTARARGALENSLDHFRLIDTHAVHGGEIVQVPGGFPVIFYSPALRAGRFDNTSLMVDLASQGYVVVAVDHPYTSGAPVSLSSGRQVDRDPGEPSATEAGQRESWLERAARWTATNSADLSFILDHLTALNADPGSPFHHRLNLDSVGAMGFSLGGASAEQALADDPRFDAGVNMDGTHFGTVRDTGVPVPSLNILSTDHVADISKARKGEQTQDEGSIEDARFQEQFHDRSTGPTWAVTIENTNHVSHDLFSFISPALTGNTVQPQTEETIRALVSDFFNHTLRGQEPRLLGHDSAVPRKVHFLPDPARPDVQ
;
A
#
# COMPACT_ATOMS: atom_id res chain seq x y z
N MET A 1 2.55 -16.87 -2.60
CA MET A 1 2.41 -17.37 -3.99
C MET A 1 0.98 -17.85 -4.23
N ARG A 2 0.48 -17.65 -5.45
CA ARG A 2 -0.83 -18.16 -5.89
C ARG A 2 -0.76 -19.59 -6.42
N THR A 3 -1.90 -20.25 -6.53
CA THR A 3 -1.99 -21.66 -6.95
C THR A 3 -1.41 -21.91 -8.34
N LEU A 4 -1.64 -21.05 -9.33
CA LEU A 4 -1.10 -21.26 -10.68
C LEU A 4 0.40 -20.96 -10.76
N GLU A 5 0.93 -20.02 -9.97
CA GLU A 5 2.37 -19.79 -9.82
C GLU A 5 3.08 -21.03 -9.27
N ILE A 6 2.50 -21.64 -8.21
CA ILE A 6 3.01 -22.88 -7.61
C ILE A 6 2.99 -24.00 -8.65
N ALA A 7 1.91 -24.10 -9.45
CA ALA A 7 1.81 -25.10 -10.51
C ALA A 7 2.89 -24.92 -11.58
N VAL A 8 3.18 -23.68 -12.01
CA VAL A 8 4.27 -23.38 -12.96
C VAL A 8 5.61 -23.83 -12.39
N VAL A 9 5.96 -23.40 -11.17
CA VAL A 9 7.25 -23.74 -10.55
C VAL A 9 7.38 -25.25 -10.32
N ALA A 10 6.32 -25.90 -9.84
CA ALA A 10 6.33 -27.33 -9.58
C ALA A 10 6.50 -28.14 -10.89
N MET A 11 5.79 -27.76 -11.96
CA MET A 11 5.94 -28.43 -13.25
C MET A 11 7.31 -28.19 -13.87
N ASP A 12 7.85 -26.97 -13.78
CA ASP A 12 9.21 -26.66 -14.22
C ASP A 12 10.24 -27.51 -13.47
N ALA A 13 10.12 -27.66 -12.15
CA ALA A 13 11.02 -28.47 -11.34
C ALA A 13 10.97 -29.96 -11.74
N VAL A 14 9.77 -30.51 -11.94
CA VAL A 14 9.57 -31.91 -12.37
C VAL A 14 10.16 -32.12 -13.77
N VAL A 15 9.83 -31.24 -14.72
CA VAL A 15 10.30 -31.35 -16.11
C VAL A 15 11.81 -31.14 -16.21
N LEU A 16 12.39 -30.23 -15.41
CA LEU A 16 13.83 -30.03 -15.32
C LEU A 16 14.54 -31.32 -14.88
N LEU A 17 14.07 -31.94 -13.80
CA LEU A 17 14.61 -33.19 -13.26
C LEU A 17 14.52 -34.33 -14.29
N LEU A 18 13.36 -34.51 -14.93
CA LEU A 18 13.17 -35.54 -15.97
C LEU A 18 14.04 -35.28 -17.21
N THR A 19 14.20 -34.01 -17.60
CA THR A 19 14.97 -33.59 -18.79
C THR A 19 16.47 -33.78 -18.60
N VAL A 20 16.99 -33.52 -17.40
CA VAL A 20 18.41 -33.63 -17.02
C VAL A 20 18.82 -35.09 -16.79
N PHE A 21 18.09 -35.81 -15.94
CA PHE A 21 18.48 -37.16 -15.52
C PHE A 21 18.03 -38.27 -16.48
N ARG A 22 17.16 -37.95 -17.45
CA ARG A 22 16.56 -38.92 -18.38
C ARG A 22 15.94 -40.13 -17.66
N LEU A 23 15.42 -39.94 -16.46
CA LEU A 23 14.73 -40.99 -15.71
C LEU A 23 13.48 -41.36 -16.50
N PRO A 24 13.39 -42.57 -17.09
CA PRO A 24 12.08 -43.07 -17.49
C PRO A 24 11.32 -43.30 -16.19
N PRO A 25 10.13 -42.73 -16.00
CA PRO A 25 9.37 -43.04 -14.80
C PRO A 25 9.11 -44.55 -14.77
N ARG A 26 9.42 -45.23 -13.67
CA ARG A 26 9.29 -46.69 -13.57
C ARG A 26 7.86 -47.17 -13.87
N TRP A 27 6.85 -46.37 -13.57
CA TRP A 27 5.45 -46.60 -13.95
C TRP A 27 5.19 -46.52 -15.47
N TRP A 28 5.98 -45.73 -16.20
CA TRP A 28 5.95 -45.67 -17.67
C TRP A 28 6.48 -46.96 -18.30
N GLN A 29 7.41 -47.66 -17.65
CA GLN A 29 7.88 -48.97 -18.10
C GLN A 29 6.83 -50.07 -17.88
N VAL A 30 6.00 -49.96 -16.85
CA VAL A 30 4.91 -50.92 -16.59
C VAL A 30 3.74 -50.71 -17.57
N ALA A 31 3.36 -49.46 -17.86
CA ALA A 31 2.39 -49.16 -18.91
C ALA A 31 2.90 -49.52 -20.33
N SER A 32 4.21 -49.57 -20.54
CA SER A 32 4.83 -49.84 -21.86
C SER A 32 4.73 -51.28 -22.37
N LYS A 33 4.22 -52.22 -21.56
CA LYS A 33 4.00 -53.62 -21.97
C LYS A 33 2.64 -53.86 -22.64
N VAL A 34 1.71 -52.90 -22.58
CA VAL A 34 0.32 -53.13 -23.02
C VAL A 34 -0.11 -52.07 -24.05
N SER A 35 -0.41 -52.52 -25.26
CA SER A 35 -1.03 -51.80 -26.40
C SER A 35 -0.15 -51.12 -27.46
N SER A 36 -0.64 -51.25 -28.71
CA SER A 36 -0.14 -50.74 -29.98
C SER A 36 -0.24 -49.21 -30.15
N MET A 37 -0.51 -48.47 -29.07
CA MET A 37 -0.57 -47.00 -29.02
C MET A 37 0.83 -46.34 -29.07
N ARG A 38 1.77 -46.98 -29.78
CA ARG A 38 3.20 -46.65 -29.82
C ARG A 38 3.57 -45.40 -30.64
N ARG A 39 2.66 -44.84 -31.44
CA ARG A 39 2.99 -43.69 -32.31
C ARG A 39 2.68 -42.32 -31.72
N TRP A 40 1.72 -42.23 -30.79
CA TRP A 40 1.14 -40.96 -30.34
C TRP A 40 1.59 -40.50 -28.95
N LEU A 41 1.86 -41.41 -28.00
CA LEU A 41 2.28 -41.03 -26.64
C LEU A 41 3.81 -41.05 -26.52
N ARG A 42 4.46 -40.09 -27.18
CA ARG A 42 5.87 -39.75 -26.95
C ARG A 42 5.95 -38.93 -25.65
N ALA A 43 7.00 -39.14 -24.85
CA ALA A 43 7.16 -38.41 -23.59
C ALA A 43 7.36 -36.90 -23.81
N GLU A 44 8.02 -36.50 -24.91
CA GLU A 44 8.35 -35.10 -25.17
C GLU A 44 7.12 -34.21 -25.41
N PRO A 45 6.12 -34.57 -26.25
CA PRO A 45 4.86 -33.83 -26.37
C PRO A 45 4.06 -33.76 -25.05
N VAL A 46 4.01 -34.85 -24.27
CA VAL A 46 3.28 -34.87 -23.00
C VAL A 46 3.93 -33.93 -21.98
N LEU A 47 5.28 -33.95 -21.88
CA LEU A 47 6.03 -33.02 -21.04
C LEU A 47 5.86 -31.56 -21.50
N LEU A 48 5.82 -31.31 -22.81
CA LEU A 48 5.56 -29.97 -23.36
C LEU A 48 4.17 -29.46 -22.98
N VAL A 49 3.13 -30.30 -23.08
CA VAL A 49 1.77 -29.92 -22.66
C VAL A 49 1.72 -29.68 -21.16
N GLY A 50 2.28 -30.58 -20.35
CA GLY A 50 2.32 -30.42 -18.89
C GLY A 50 3.11 -29.19 -18.42
N LEU A 51 4.09 -28.74 -19.19
CA LEU A 51 4.88 -27.54 -18.95
C LEU A 51 4.15 -26.26 -19.38
N LEU A 52 3.56 -26.24 -20.57
CA LEU A 52 2.97 -25.03 -21.16
C LEU A 52 1.54 -24.75 -20.70
N LEU A 53 0.77 -25.77 -20.33
CA LEU A 53 -0.62 -25.60 -19.90
C LEU A 53 -0.75 -24.77 -18.61
N PRO A 54 0.01 -25.04 -17.52
CA PRO A 54 -0.02 -24.21 -16.31
C PRO A 54 0.47 -22.79 -16.58
N LEU A 55 1.51 -22.63 -17.40
CA LEU A 55 2.01 -21.30 -17.79
C LEU A 55 0.92 -20.51 -18.52
N LEU A 56 0.25 -21.12 -19.50
CA LEU A 56 -0.83 -20.48 -20.24
C LEU A 56 -1.99 -20.11 -19.31
N ALA A 57 -2.41 -21.02 -18.44
CA ALA A 57 -3.47 -20.76 -17.46
C ALA A 57 -3.10 -19.59 -16.54
N HIS A 58 -1.88 -19.56 -16.02
CA HIS A 58 -1.38 -18.47 -15.19
C HIS A 58 -1.38 -17.14 -15.95
N LEU A 59 -0.83 -17.08 -17.17
CA LEU A 59 -0.75 -15.85 -17.97
C LEU A 59 -2.13 -15.33 -18.43
N VAL A 60 -3.14 -16.19 -18.56
CA VAL A 60 -4.50 -15.79 -18.95
C VAL A 60 -5.33 -15.37 -17.74
N ILE A 61 -5.26 -16.13 -16.63
CA ILE A 61 -6.13 -15.94 -15.46
C ILE A 61 -5.53 -14.92 -14.47
N GLU A 62 -4.28 -15.12 -14.07
CA GLU A 62 -3.59 -14.27 -13.08
C GLU A 62 -2.76 -13.16 -13.76
N ARG A 63 -2.54 -13.29 -15.06
CA ARG A 63 -1.63 -12.48 -15.88
C ARG A 63 -0.18 -12.56 -15.39
N HIS A 64 0.76 -12.07 -16.20
CA HIS A 64 2.18 -12.15 -15.89
C HIS A 64 2.54 -11.41 -14.60
N ARG A 65 3.44 -11.99 -13.80
CA ARG A 65 4.05 -11.30 -12.66
C ARG A 65 5.55 -11.17 -12.87
N PHE A 66 6.10 -10.00 -12.60
CA PHE A 66 7.53 -9.73 -12.77
C PHE A 66 8.40 -10.70 -11.95
N VAL A 67 8.00 -11.00 -10.71
CA VAL A 67 8.71 -11.93 -9.80
C VAL A 67 8.81 -13.37 -10.35
N MET A 68 7.97 -13.71 -11.33
CA MET A 68 7.93 -15.04 -11.96
C MET A 68 8.77 -15.13 -13.24
N ILE A 69 9.38 -14.03 -13.72
CA ILE A 69 10.22 -14.02 -14.93
C ILE A 69 11.32 -15.10 -14.89
N PRO A 70 12.08 -15.31 -13.80
CA PRO A 70 13.06 -16.39 -13.73
C PRO A 70 12.46 -17.78 -13.99
N ALA A 71 11.29 -18.08 -13.43
CA ALA A 71 10.57 -19.32 -13.70
C ALA A 71 10.12 -19.40 -15.17
N TYR A 72 9.55 -18.33 -15.74
CA TYR A 72 9.14 -18.32 -17.15
C TYR A 72 10.32 -18.59 -18.10
N VAL A 73 11.51 -18.08 -17.79
CA VAL A 73 12.73 -18.36 -18.56
C VAL A 73 13.10 -19.84 -18.49
N VAL A 74 12.99 -20.47 -17.31
CA VAL A 74 13.18 -21.92 -17.15
C VAL A 74 12.16 -22.69 -17.99
N THR A 75 10.88 -22.30 -17.94
CA THR A 75 9.82 -22.88 -18.75
C THR A 75 10.16 -22.84 -20.25
N VAL A 76 10.50 -21.67 -20.77
CA VAL A 76 10.83 -21.49 -22.20
C VAL A 76 12.08 -22.28 -22.60
N ALA A 77 13.12 -22.28 -21.75
CA ALA A 77 14.34 -23.04 -22.01
C ALA A 77 14.06 -24.55 -22.08
N LEU A 78 13.26 -25.08 -21.15
CA LEU A 78 12.84 -26.48 -21.15
C LEU A 78 12.00 -26.81 -22.39
N ALA A 79 11.07 -25.95 -22.78
CA ALA A 79 10.26 -26.13 -23.98
C ALA A 79 11.14 -26.21 -25.24
N CYS A 80 12.10 -25.29 -25.40
CA CYS A 80 13.06 -25.31 -26.51
C CYS A 80 13.89 -26.61 -26.55
N VAL A 81 14.34 -27.10 -25.39
CA VAL A 81 15.07 -28.37 -25.28
C VAL A 81 14.19 -29.55 -25.68
N LEU A 82 12.94 -29.61 -25.21
CA LEU A 82 11.99 -30.68 -25.53
C LEU A 82 11.60 -30.67 -27.01
N LEU A 83 11.34 -29.50 -27.60
CA LEU A 83 11.07 -29.34 -29.04
C LEU A 83 12.27 -29.80 -29.88
N THR A 84 13.48 -29.35 -29.52
CA THR A 84 14.71 -29.75 -30.22
C THR A 84 14.91 -31.27 -30.16
N ARG A 85 14.65 -31.89 -28.99
CA ARG A 85 14.71 -33.35 -28.83
C ARG A 85 13.66 -34.05 -29.69
N TRP A 86 12.43 -33.56 -29.69
CA TRP A 86 11.33 -34.12 -30.47
C TRP A 86 11.64 -34.09 -31.98
N PHE A 87 12.08 -32.96 -32.52
CA PHE A 87 12.41 -32.81 -33.95
C PHE A 87 13.70 -33.54 -34.35
N ARG A 88 14.78 -33.48 -33.56
CA ARG A 88 16.02 -34.22 -33.87
C ARG A 88 15.79 -35.73 -33.88
N ARG A 89 14.89 -36.23 -33.03
CA ARG A 89 14.54 -37.65 -32.95
C ARG A 89 13.59 -38.06 -34.08
N ALA A 90 12.76 -37.14 -34.57
CA ALA A 90 11.95 -37.32 -35.77
C ALA A 90 12.80 -37.34 -37.07
N ARG A 91 13.92 -36.62 -37.09
CA ARG A 91 14.87 -36.56 -38.23
C ARG A 91 16.02 -37.57 -38.16
N ARG A 92 16.00 -38.53 -37.24
CA ARG A 92 17.07 -39.55 -37.17
C ARG A 92 17.00 -40.47 -38.39
N THR A 93 17.80 -40.16 -39.41
CA THR A 93 18.47 -41.18 -40.21
C THR A 93 19.56 -41.83 -39.35
N ALA A 94 19.73 -43.14 -39.47
CA ALA A 94 20.85 -43.84 -38.86
C ALA A 94 22.16 -43.20 -39.35
N ASP A 95 23.21 -43.25 -38.54
CA ASP A 95 24.57 -42.78 -38.86
C ASP A 95 24.87 -41.28 -38.65
N ALA A 96 25.07 -40.93 -37.36
CA ALA A 96 25.95 -39.83 -37.01
C ALA A 96 26.96 -40.31 -35.94
N PRO A 97 28.28 -40.13 -36.15
CA PRO A 97 29.29 -40.61 -35.22
C PRO A 97 29.20 -39.88 -33.87
N ARG A 98 29.15 -40.65 -32.77
CA ARG A 98 29.11 -40.12 -31.40
C ARG A 98 30.50 -39.64 -30.96
N ARG A 99 30.98 -38.52 -31.48
CA ARG A 99 32.09 -37.79 -30.85
C ARG A 99 31.56 -36.99 -29.66
N GLY A 100 32.11 -37.16 -28.47
CA GLY A 100 31.85 -36.21 -27.39
C GLY A 100 32.52 -36.54 -26.08
N ARG A 101 33.08 -35.50 -25.47
CA ARG A 101 33.70 -35.49 -24.15
C ARG A 101 32.61 -35.71 -23.08
N PRO A 102 32.52 -36.88 -22.41
CA PRO A 102 31.42 -37.22 -21.51
C PRO A 102 31.39 -36.32 -20.27
N ALA A 103 32.55 -35.96 -19.73
CA ALA A 103 32.67 -35.08 -18.56
C ALA A 103 32.03 -33.70 -18.78
N LEU A 104 32.28 -33.06 -19.93
CA LEU A 104 31.67 -31.78 -20.29
C LEU A 104 30.13 -31.85 -20.42
N ARG A 105 29.58 -33.00 -20.82
CA ARG A 105 28.12 -33.20 -20.87
C ARG A 105 27.51 -33.39 -19.49
N VAL A 106 28.22 -34.02 -18.56
CA VAL A 106 27.80 -34.15 -17.17
C VAL A 106 27.87 -32.80 -16.47
N LEU A 107 28.97 -32.07 -16.64
CA LEU A 107 29.13 -30.71 -16.11
C LEU A 107 28.01 -29.78 -16.60
N GLY A 108 27.77 -29.73 -17.92
CA GLY A 108 26.69 -28.89 -18.47
C GLY A 108 25.29 -29.26 -17.97
N ARG A 109 25.04 -30.53 -17.61
CA ARG A 109 23.77 -30.97 -16.99
C ARG A 109 23.66 -30.51 -15.54
N ILE A 110 24.75 -30.61 -14.78
CA ILE A 110 24.80 -30.13 -13.39
C ILE A 110 24.59 -28.62 -13.38
N THR A 111 25.30 -27.87 -14.22
CA THR A 111 25.13 -26.42 -14.34
C THR A 111 23.68 -26.07 -14.70
N ALA A 112 23.08 -26.72 -15.71
CA ALA A 112 21.68 -26.47 -16.07
C ALA A 112 20.69 -26.79 -14.94
N MET A 113 20.92 -27.87 -14.19
CA MET A 113 20.10 -28.23 -13.03
C MET A 113 20.22 -27.19 -11.93
N MET A 114 21.44 -26.77 -11.58
CA MET A 114 21.70 -25.80 -10.52
C MET A 114 21.15 -24.42 -10.88
N SER A 115 21.38 -23.94 -12.12
CA SER A 115 20.84 -22.65 -12.58
C SER A 115 19.32 -22.67 -12.66
N GLY A 116 18.72 -23.76 -13.14
CA GLY A 116 17.26 -23.90 -13.17
C GLY A 116 16.65 -23.95 -11.77
N ALA A 117 17.23 -24.75 -10.86
CA ALA A 117 16.79 -24.82 -9.48
C ALA A 117 16.91 -23.48 -8.76
N LEU A 118 18.01 -22.75 -8.97
CA LEU A 118 18.21 -21.41 -8.41
C LEU A 118 17.15 -20.42 -8.93
N ALA A 119 16.90 -20.40 -10.24
CA ALA A 119 15.89 -19.51 -10.82
C ALA A 119 14.48 -19.79 -10.27
N LEU A 120 14.11 -21.06 -10.14
CA LEU A 120 12.83 -21.46 -9.53
C LEU A 120 12.77 -21.09 -8.04
N ALA A 121 13.85 -21.27 -7.29
CA ALA A 121 13.94 -20.85 -5.89
C ALA A 121 13.79 -19.34 -5.74
N VAL A 122 14.40 -18.53 -6.61
CA VAL A 122 14.27 -17.07 -6.62
C VAL A 122 12.82 -16.64 -6.86
N SER A 123 12.15 -17.17 -7.89
CA SER A 123 10.73 -16.87 -8.13
C SER A 123 9.83 -17.33 -6.98
N SER A 124 10.16 -18.46 -6.35
CA SER A 124 9.39 -18.98 -5.21
C SER A 124 9.51 -18.10 -3.98
N ALA A 125 10.74 -17.69 -3.64
CA ALA A 125 11.02 -16.78 -2.55
C ALA A 125 10.37 -15.41 -2.79
N ALA A 126 10.53 -14.83 -3.98
CA ALA A 126 9.93 -13.54 -4.33
C ALA A 126 8.40 -13.59 -4.29
N GLY A 127 7.77 -14.64 -4.82
CA GLY A 127 6.32 -14.80 -4.76
C GLY A 127 5.77 -15.12 -3.36
N PHE A 128 6.62 -15.56 -2.43
CA PHE A 128 6.28 -15.69 -1.01
C PHE A 128 6.41 -14.36 -0.28
N LEU A 129 7.49 -13.62 -0.52
CA LEU A 129 7.76 -12.31 0.10
C LEU A 129 6.81 -11.21 -0.38
N LEU A 130 6.35 -11.29 -1.64
CA LEU A 130 5.40 -10.35 -2.25
C LEU A 130 4.09 -11.09 -2.59
N PRO A 131 3.25 -11.42 -1.61
CA PRO A 131 2.02 -12.16 -1.83
C PRO A 131 0.93 -11.29 -2.47
N VAL A 132 0.03 -11.92 -3.23
CA VAL A 132 -1.27 -11.30 -3.54
C VAL A 132 -2.13 -11.40 -2.30
N PHE A 133 -2.11 -10.37 -1.47
CA PHE A 133 -2.91 -10.31 -0.24
C PHE A 133 -4.36 -9.92 -0.54
N LYS A 134 -5.22 -10.08 0.47
CA LYS A 134 -6.62 -9.64 0.44
C LYS A 134 -6.76 -8.47 1.39
N LEU A 135 -7.39 -7.41 0.91
CA LEU A 135 -7.83 -6.34 1.80
C LEU A 135 -9.04 -6.82 2.61
N PRO A 136 -9.15 -6.41 3.89
CA PRO A 136 -10.32 -6.70 4.70
C PRO A 136 -11.63 -6.28 4.01
N THR A 137 -12.70 -7.03 4.27
CA THR A 137 -14.03 -6.67 3.74
C THR A 137 -14.54 -5.41 4.45
N PRO A 138 -15.12 -4.43 3.72
CA PRO A 138 -15.78 -3.27 4.32
C PRO A 138 -16.93 -3.71 5.23
N THR A 139 -17.15 -2.97 6.32
CA THR A 139 -18.08 -3.36 7.40
C THR A 139 -19.42 -2.65 7.33
N GLY A 140 -19.53 -1.58 6.54
CA GLY A 140 -20.75 -0.81 6.42
C GLY A 140 -21.75 -1.35 5.38
N PRO A 141 -22.97 -0.80 5.36
CA PRO A 141 -24.06 -1.30 4.53
C PRO A 141 -23.99 -0.87 3.05
N TYR A 142 -23.17 0.12 2.71
CA TYR A 142 -23.08 0.66 1.36
C TYR A 142 -21.99 -0.04 0.54
N ALA A 143 -22.21 -0.16 -0.77
CA ALA A 143 -21.10 -0.37 -1.70
C ALA A 143 -20.31 0.95 -1.83
N VAL A 144 -19.11 0.88 -2.41
CA VAL A 144 -18.20 2.03 -2.46
C VAL A 144 -17.93 2.44 -3.90
N GLY A 145 -18.33 3.65 -4.24
CA GLY A 145 -17.97 4.33 -5.48
C GLY A 145 -16.64 5.08 -5.32
N TYR A 146 -15.95 5.29 -6.44
CA TYR A 146 -14.66 5.96 -6.51
C TYR A 146 -14.62 6.93 -7.69
N THR A 147 -14.16 8.16 -7.45
CA THR A 147 -13.77 9.12 -8.50
C THR A 147 -12.46 9.81 -8.13
N GLU A 148 -11.85 10.49 -9.10
CA GLU A 148 -10.65 11.29 -8.90
C GLU A 148 -10.79 12.64 -9.59
N GLU A 149 -10.19 13.67 -9.00
CA GLU A 149 -10.17 15.03 -9.51
C GLU A 149 -8.77 15.63 -9.37
N HIS A 150 -8.53 16.66 -10.17
CA HIS A 150 -7.29 17.43 -10.18
C HIS A 150 -7.66 18.90 -10.22
N LEU A 151 -7.07 19.70 -9.33
CA LEU A 151 -7.30 21.14 -9.24
C LEU A 151 -6.00 21.92 -9.21
N THR A 152 -6.06 23.14 -9.75
CA THR A 152 -4.99 24.14 -9.62
C THR A 152 -5.50 25.27 -8.72
N ASP A 153 -4.79 25.52 -7.62
CA ASP A 153 -5.05 26.63 -6.72
C ASP A 153 -4.36 27.90 -7.26
N SER A 154 -5.13 28.69 -7.99
CA SER A 154 -4.66 29.97 -8.56
C SER A 154 -4.28 31.03 -7.52
N SER A 155 -4.55 30.80 -6.22
CA SER A 155 -4.23 31.74 -5.15
C SER A 155 -2.89 31.46 -4.45
N ARG A 156 -2.29 30.28 -4.67
CA ARG A 156 -1.06 29.84 -4.00
C ARG A 156 0.03 29.48 -5.01
N GLN A 157 1.21 30.03 -4.80
CA GLN A 157 2.44 29.61 -5.49
C GLN A 157 2.95 28.27 -4.93
N GLU A 158 3.60 27.50 -5.79
CA GLU A 158 4.32 26.29 -5.41
C GLU A 158 5.74 26.64 -4.94
N TRP A 159 5.91 26.70 -3.62
CA TRP A 159 7.15 27.15 -3.02
C TRP A 159 8.32 26.16 -3.09
N THR A 160 8.06 24.90 -3.39
CA THR A 160 9.11 23.86 -3.47
C THR A 160 9.91 23.94 -4.76
N THR A 161 9.43 24.70 -5.76
CA THR A 161 10.14 24.92 -7.01
C THR A 161 10.79 26.31 -7.06
N PRO A 162 11.84 26.49 -7.87
CA PRO A 162 12.41 27.82 -8.09
C PRO A 162 11.60 28.68 -9.08
N ASP A 163 10.53 28.14 -9.66
CA ASP A 163 9.71 28.85 -10.64
C ASP A 163 8.63 29.66 -9.92
N GLU A 164 8.75 30.98 -9.95
CA GLU A 164 7.83 31.90 -9.27
C GLU A 164 6.42 31.90 -9.90
N ASP A 165 6.28 31.39 -11.12
CA ASP A 165 5.00 31.26 -11.81
C ASP A 165 4.36 29.87 -11.61
N ASP A 166 5.02 28.94 -10.90
CA ASP A 166 4.44 27.63 -10.58
C ASP A 166 3.36 27.78 -9.51
N LEU A 167 2.18 27.25 -9.81
CA LEU A 167 1.00 27.33 -8.94
C LEU A 167 0.79 25.99 -8.25
N ARG A 168 0.22 26.02 -7.05
CA ARG A 168 -0.07 24.80 -6.31
C ARG A 168 -1.15 24.00 -7.04
N GLU A 169 -0.83 22.78 -7.42
CA GLU A 169 -1.80 21.81 -7.93
C GLU A 169 -2.08 20.74 -6.86
N VAL A 170 -3.24 20.11 -6.90
CA VAL A 170 -3.59 19.00 -6.01
C VAL A 170 -4.38 17.94 -6.79
N GLU A 171 -4.05 16.67 -6.57
CA GLU A 171 -4.79 15.54 -7.12
C GLU A 171 -5.40 14.77 -5.95
N PHE A 172 -6.68 14.46 -6.02
CA PHE A 172 -7.36 13.76 -4.93
C PHE A 172 -8.37 12.76 -5.45
N SER A 173 -8.66 11.78 -4.59
CA SER A 173 -9.63 10.73 -4.84
C SER A 173 -10.77 10.83 -3.84
N ILE A 174 -11.98 10.57 -4.29
CA ILE A 174 -13.19 10.58 -3.47
C ILE A 174 -13.76 9.16 -3.46
N TRP A 175 -13.80 8.53 -2.29
CA TRP A 175 -14.55 7.30 -2.04
C TRP A 175 -15.86 7.66 -1.36
N TYR A 176 -16.98 7.14 -1.86
CA TYR A 176 -18.30 7.54 -1.39
C TYR A 176 -19.30 6.37 -1.39
N PRO A 177 -20.39 6.47 -0.60
CA PRO A 177 -21.41 5.44 -0.57
C PRO A 177 -22.17 5.37 -1.89
N THR A 178 -22.24 4.20 -2.51
CA THR A 178 -23.04 3.93 -3.73
C THR A 178 -23.94 2.70 -3.53
N GLU A 179 -24.92 2.51 -4.42
CA GLU A 179 -25.79 1.34 -4.38
C GLU A 179 -25.04 0.06 -4.76
N ALA A 180 -25.37 -1.07 -4.10
CA ALA A 180 -24.75 -2.37 -4.40
C ALA A 180 -25.00 -2.90 -5.82
N THR A 181 -26.01 -2.34 -6.49
CA THR A 181 -26.39 -2.64 -7.88
C THR A 181 -25.61 -1.80 -8.89
N ALA A 182 -24.77 -0.86 -8.45
CA ALA A 182 -24.01 0.02 -9.33
C ALA A 182 -23.14 -0.80 -10.30
N GLN A 183 -23.35 -0.56 -11.61
CA GLN A 183 -22.55 -1.18 -12.67
C GLN A 183 -21.26 -0.39 -12.86
N GLY A 184 -20.23 -0.74 -12.09
CA GLY A 184 -18.90 -0.14 -12.20
C GLY A 184 -17.82 -1.17 -12.50
N LYS A 185 -16.69 -0.71 -13.04
CA LYS A 185 -15.50 -1.56 -13.18
C LYS A 185 -14.88 -1.72 -11.78
N PRO A 186 -14.59 -2.95 -11.31
CA PRO A 186 -13.88 -3.16 -10.05
C PRO A 186 -12.58 -2.35 -10.00
N LEU A 187 -12.37 -1.63 -8.90
CA LEU A 187 -11.14 -0.91 -8.62
C LEU A 187 -10.14 -1.90 -8.03
N ALA A 188 -9.03 -2.13 -8.73
CA ALA A 188 -7.89 -2.84 -8.16
C ALA A 188 -6.98 -1.85 -7.42
N LEU A 189 -6.16 -2.35 -6.50
CA LEU A 189 -5.20 -1.50 -5.78
C LEU A 189 -4.27 -0.79 -6.78
N ASP A 190 -4.20 0.55 -6.67
CA ASP A 190 -3.62 1.40 -7.71
C ASP A 190 -2.10 1.17 -7.84
N ARG A 191 -1.61 1.18 -9.09
CA ARG A 191 -0.18 1.07 -9.41
C ARG A 191 0.62 2.27 -8.88
N ARG A 192 0.02 3.43 -8.65
CA ARG A 192 0.65 4.59 -8.01
C ARG A 192 1.26 4.23 -6.65
N LEU A 193 0.64 3.30 -5.90
CA LEU A 193 1.22 2.77 -4.66
C LEU A 193 2.52 1.98 -4.89
N ALA A 194 2.60 1.21 -5.99
CA ALA A 194 3.83 0.52 -6.37
C ALA A 194 4.94 1.51 -6.73
N LYS A 195 4.57 2.63 -7.37
CA LYS A 195 5.50 3.68 -7.77
C LYS A 195 6.05 4.44 -6.56
N SER A 196 5.19 4.87 -5.63
CA SER A 196 5.64 5.52 -4.39
C SER A 196 6.53 4.60 -3.54
N THR A 197 6.14 3.33 -3.41
CA THR A 197 6.96 2.32 -2.74
C THR A 197 8.34 2.18 -3.40
N ALA A 198 8.38 2.12 -4.74
CA ALA A 198 9.63 1.96 -5.47
C ALA A 198 10.52 3.21 -5.37
N MET A 199 9.93 4.41 -5.37
CA MET A 199 10.66 5.66 -5.15
C MET A 199 11.31 5.67 -3.76
N ASN A 200 10.62 5.21 -2.71
CA ASN A 200 11.21 5.08 -1.37
C ASN A 200 12.42 4.13 -1.33
N GLY A 201 12.49 3.17 -2.25
CA GLY A 201 13.68 2.32 -2.43
C GLY A 201 14.87 3.00 -3.11
N ASP A 202 14.73 4.18 -3.73
CA ASP A 202 15.83 4.86 -4.43
C ASP A 202 17.00 5.18 -3.50
N ASP A 203 16.72 5.52 -2.24
CA ASP A 203 17.73 5.82 -1.22
C ASP A 203 18.59 4.58 -0.89
N VAL A 204 18.09 3.38 -1.20
CA VAL A 204 18.75 2.09 -0.93
C VAL A 204 19.45 1.53 -2.16
N PHE A 205 18.82 1.63 -3.34
CA PHE A 205 19.30 0.96 -4.56
C PHE A 205 19.96 1.88 -5.60
N GLY A 206 19.80 3.21 -5.48
CA GLY A 206 20.61 4.23 -6.16
C GLY A 206 20.60 4.24 -7.69
N THR A 207 19.75 3.46 -8.38
CA THR A 207 19.70 3.42 -9.84
C THR A 207 18.27 3.33 -10.39
N ALA A 208 18.00 4.06 -11.46
CA ALA A 208 16.70 4.02 -12.16
C ALA A 208 16.29 2.61 -12.62
N ARG A 209 17.28 1.73 -12.92
CA ARG A 209 17.00 0.33 -13.28
C ARG A 209 16.52 -0.48 -12.09
N ALA A 210 17.14 -0.31 -10.92
CA ALA A 210 16.70 -0.98 -9.70
C ALA A 210 15.31 -0.51 -9.27
N ARG A 211 15.03 0.80 -9.38
CA ARG A 211 13.69 1.36 -9.19
C ARG A 211 12.65 0.71 -10.08
N GLY A 212 12.91 0.67 -11.38
CA GLY A 212 11.98 0.05 -12.33
C GLY A 212 11.77 -1.44 -12.06
N ALA A 213 12.80 -2.16 -11.60
CA ALA A 213 12.65 -3.56 -11.19
C ALA A 213 11.81 -3.71 -9.91
N LEU A 214 11.98 -2.82 -8.93
CA LEU A 214 11.20 -2.81 -7.70
C LEU A 214 9.72 -2.49 -7.99
N GLU A 215 9.45 -1.42 -8.75
CA GLU A 215 8.08 -1.06 -9.17
C GLU A 215 7.39 -2.23 -9.87
N ASN A 216 8.07 -2.86 -10.83
CA ASN A 216 7.50 -4.00 -11.56
C ASN A 216 7.31 -5.23 -10.65
N SER A 217 8.11 -5.42 -9.60
CA SER A 217 7.91 -6.52 -8.64
C SER A 217 6.60 -6.39 -7.85
N LEU A 218 6.05 -5.18 -7.79
CA LEU A 218 4.76 -4.83 -7.16
C LEU A 218 3.58 -4.81 -8.16
N ASP A 219 3.76 -5.31 -9.39
CA ASP A 219 2.71 -5.39 -10.42
C ASP A 219 1.46 -6.17 -10.02
N HIS A 220 1.53 -6.89 -8.91
CA HIS A 220 0.47 -7.72 -8.37
C HIS A 220 -0.64 -6.91 -7.68
N PHE A 221 -0.46 -5.62 -7.41
CA PHE A 221 -1.51 -4.75 -6.86
C PHE A 221 -2.77 -4.72 -7.74
N ARG A 222 -2.60 -4.84 -9.06
CA ARG A 222 -3.72 -4.98 -10.03
C ARG A 222 -4.60 -6.22 -9.81
N LEU A 223 -4.15 -7.17 -8.98
CA LEU A 223 -4.87 -8.41 -8.64
C LEU A 223 -5.55 -8.34 -7.27
N ILE A 224 -5.35 -7.24 -6.55
CA ILE A 224 -5.90 -7.01 -5.22
C ILE A 224 -7.20 -6.23 -5.40
N ASP A 225 -8.29 -6.84 -4.95
CA ASP A 225 -9.61 -6.22 -4.93
C ASP A 225 -9.69 -5.21 -3.79
N THR A 226 -10.10 -3.98 -4.10
CA THR A 226 -10.27 -2.91 -3.11
C THR A 226 -11.67 -2.89 -2.50
N HIS A 227 -12.60 -3.68 -3.03
CA HIS A 227 -14.04 -3.63 -2.70
C HIS A 227 -14.76 -2.34 -3.13
N ALA A 228 -14.10 -1.50 -3.94
CA ALA A 228 -14.70 -0.32 -4.56
C ALA A 228 -14.86 -0.49 -6.08
N VAL A 229 -15.70 0.35 -6.67
CA VAL A 229 -15.92 0.41 -8.11
C VAL A 229 -15.65 1.82 -8.64
N HIS A 230 -15.08 1.92 -9.84
CA HIS A 230 -14.96 3.22 -10.50
C HIS A 230 -16.35 3.74 -10.90
N GLY A 231 -16.65 4.98 -10.49
CA GLY A 231 -17.96 5.61 -10.67
C GLY A 231 -19.02 5.05 -9.72
N GLY A 232 -20.26 5.04 -10.19
CA GLY A 232 -21.44 4.78 -9.36
C GLY A 232 -22.07 6.10 -8.92
N GLU A 233 -23.40 6.16 -8.87
CA GLU A 233 -24.07 7.35 -8.33
C GLU A 233 -23.94 7.32 -6.80
N ILE A 234 -23.54 8.43 -6.21
CA ILE A 234 -23.55 8.57 -4.75
C ILE A 234 -24.99 8.38 -4.26
N VAL A 235 -25.17 7.72 -3.12
CA VAL A 235 -26.49 7.57 -2.49
C VAL A 235 -26.99 8.94 -2.00
N GLN A 236 -28.31 9.15 -2.02
CA GLN A 236 -28.90 10.34 -1.42
C GLN A 236 -29.47 10.00 -0.05
N VAL A 237 -29.04 10.74 0.97
CA VAL A 237 -29.61 10.67 2.32
C VAL A 237 -30.01 12.06 2.80
N PRO A 238 -31.02 12.20 3.67
CA PRO A 238 -31.32 13.48 4.31
C PRO A 238 -30.08 14.04 5.03
N GLY A 239 -29.72 15.29 4.75
CA GLY A 239 -28.57 15.97 5.34
C GLY A 239 -27.21 15.68 4.68
N GLY A 240 -27.13 14.72 3.75
CA GLY A 240 -25.86 14.34 3.12
C GLY A 240 -24.97 13.49 4.04
N PHE A 241 -23.84 13.04 3.50
CA PHE A 241 -22.85 12.25 4.24
C PHE A 241 -21.75 13.14 4.82
N PRO A 242 -21.32 12.94 6.09
CA PRO A 242 -20.15 13.61 6.64
C PRO A 242 -18.91 13.34 5.80
N VAL A 243 -18.02 14.32 5.71
CA VAL A 243 -16.81 14.27 4.87
C VAL A 243 -15.59 14.02 5.75
N ILE A 244 -14.70 13.12 5.34
CA ILE A 244 -13.43 12.86 6.02
C ILE A 244 -12.30 13.05 5.02
N PHE A 245 -11.38 13.95 5.32
CA PHE A 245 -10.15 14.14 4.55
C PHE A 245 -9.07 13.18 5.02
N TYR A 246 -8.30 12.64 4.09
CA TYR A 246 -7.12 11.84 4.37
C TYR A 246 -5.87 12.47 3.75
N SER A 247 -4.87 12.74 4.59
CA SER A 247 -3.53 13.15 4.16
C SER A 247 -2.54 11.98 4.34
N PRO A 248 -1.79 11.60 3.29
CA PRO A 248 -0.85 10.49 3.31
C PRO A 248 0.46 10.82 4.04
N ALA A 249 1.26 9.80 4.31
CA ALA A 249 2.61 9.98 4.83
C ALA A 249 3.54 10.68 3.83
N LEU A 250 4.66 11.21 4.35
CA LEU A 250 5.72 11.74 3.51
C LEU A 250 6.22 10.62 2.57
N ARG A 251 6.32 10.94 1.28
CA ARG A 251 6.63 10.05 0.16
C ARG A 251 5.65 8.90 -0.06
N ALA A 252 4.48 8.92 0.57
CA ALA A 252 3.37 8.02 0.27
C ALA A 252 2.38 8.70 -0.68
N GLY A 253 1.16 8.20 -0.79
CA GLY A 253 0.16 8.83 -1.63
C GLY A 253 -1.23 8.37 -1.26
N ARG A 254 -2.25 8.97 -1.87
CA ARG A 254 -3.68 8.84 -1.54
C ARG A 254 -4.27 7.42 -1.54
N PHE A 255 -3.48 6.40 -1.90
CA PHE A 255 -3.87 4.98 -1.89
C PHE A 255 -3.21 4.16 -0.77
N ASP A 256 -2.30 4.74 0.02
CA ASP A 256 -1.54 4.07 1.07
C ASP A 256 -2.42 3.52 2.22
N ASN A 257 -3.64 4.03 2.38
CA ASN A 257 -4.65 3.56 3.34
C ASN A 257 -5.99 3.20 2.69
N THR A 258 -5.96 2.65 1.47
CA THR A 258 -7.16 2.32 0.67
C THR A 258 -8.22 1.51 1.45
N SER A 259 -7.80 0.52 2.26
CA SER A 259 -8.73 -0.32 3.04
C SER A 259 -9.54 0.50 4.04
N LEU A 260 -8.90 1.43 4.75
CA LEU A 260 -9.54 2.33 5.69
C LEU A 260 -10.49 3.32 5.00
N MET A 261 -10.09 3.88 3.86
CA MET A 261 -10.93 4.79 3.06
C MET A 261 -12.20 4.10 2.56
N VAL A 262 -12.06 2.89 2.00
CA VAL A 262 -13.19 2.10 1.51
C VAL A 262 -14.10 1.70 2.67
N ASP A 263 -13.54 1.32 3.81
CA ASP A 263 -14.35 0.94 4.96
C ASP A 263 -15.18 2.09 5.53
N LEU A 264 -14.59 3.28 5.68
CA LEU A 264 -15.31 4.49 6.09
C LEU A 264 -16.39 4.85 5.07
N ALA A 265 -16.08 4.79 3.78
CA ALA A 265 -17.07 5.04 2.73
C ALA A 265 -18.25 4.06 2.79
N SER A 266 -17.97 2.77 3.01
CA SER A 266 -19.02 1.74 3.17
C SER A 266 -19.94 2.03 4.37
N GLN A 267 -19.44 2.74 5.38
CA GLN A 267 -20.15 3.12 6.61
C GLN A 267 -20.91 4.45 6.48
N GLY A 268 -20.95 5.06 5.29
CA GLY A 268 -21.70 6.29 5.02
C GLY A 268 -20.90 7.57 5.23
N TYR A 269 -19.59 7.54 5.02
CA TYR A 269 -18.76 8.74 4.94
C TYR A 269 -18.40 9.02 3.48
N VAL A 270 -18.15 10.29 3.13
CA VAL A 270 -17.42 10.62 1.91
C VAL A 270 -15.96 10.84 2.31
N VAL A 271 -15.04 10.05 1.77
CA VAL A 271 -13.63 10.11 2.12
C VAL A 271 -12.82 10.70 0.97
N VAL A 272 -12.03 11.73 1.25
CA VAL A 272 -11.27 12.51 0.28
C VAL A 272 -9.78 12.35 0.58
N ALA A 273 -9.07 11.52 -0.18
CA ALA A 273 -7.63 11.31 0.01
C ALA A 273 -6.82 12.12 -1.00
N VAL A 274 -5.80 12.83 -0.52
CA VAL A 274 -5.09 13.85 -1.28
C VAL A 274 -3.66 13.39 -1.59
N ASP A 275 -3.23 13.54 -2.83
CA ASP A 275 -1.81 13.58 -3.17
C ASP A 275 -1.35 15.04 -3.16
N HIS A 276 -0.45 15.35 -2.24
CA HIS A 276 0.15 16.66 -2.07
C HIS A 276 1.45 16.70 -2.91
N PRO A 277 1.57 17.52 -3.96
CA PRO A 277 2.81 17.59 -4.74
C PRO A 277 4.04 17.82 -3.87
N TYR A 278 5.15 17.18 -4.25
CA TYR A 278 6.47 17.25 -3.62
C TYR A 278 6.59 16.60 -2.23
N THR A 279 5.48 16.34 -1.54
CA THR A 279 5.45 15.58 -0.28
C THR A 279 4.89 14.17 -0.47
N SER A 280 3.95 13.97 -1.39
CA SER A 280 3.53 12.64 -1.84
C SER A 280 4.54 12.04 -2.83
N GLY A 281 4.86 10.76 -2.65
CA GLY A 281 5.83 10.01 -3.47
C GLY A 281 5.21 9.29 -4.66
N ALA A 282 3.90 9.40 -4.87
CA ALA A 282 3.31 9.09 -6.16
C ALA A 282 3.43 10.35 -7.04
N PRO A 283 3.90 10.22 -8.30
CA PRO A 283 3.97 11.38 -9.15
C PRO A 283 2.58 11.87 -9.48
N VAL A 284 2.27 13.03 -8.92
CA VAL A 284 1.12 13.83 -9.28
C VAL A 284 1.31 14.23 -10.73
N SER A 285 0.35 13.84 -11.56
CA SER A 285 0.36 14.29 -12.95
C SER A 285 -0.18 15.70 -12.95
N LEU A 286 0.71 16.66 -13.14
CA LEU A 286 0.35 18.05 -13.25
C LEU A 286 -0.54 18.28 -14.47
N SER A 287 -1.32 19.35 -14.47
CA SER A 287 -2.15 19.81 -15.59
C SER A 287 -1.34 19.95 -16.90
N SER A 288 -0.05 20.28 -16.77
CA SER A 288 0.94 20.35 -17.85
C SER A 288 1.38 19.00 -18.43
N GLY A 289 0.97 17.89 -17.82
CA GLY A 289 1.45 16.53 -18.12
C GLY A 289 2.80 16.20 -17.49
N ARG A 290 3.42 17.13 -16.75
CA ARG A 290 4.64 16.90 -15.97
C ARG A 290 4.32 16.01 -14.78
N GLN A 291 5.23 15.11 -14.44
CA GLN A 291 5.17 14.36 -13.19
C GLN A 291 6.15 14.97 -12.20
N VAL A 292 5.66 15.29 -11.02
CA VAL A 292 6.48 15.83 -9.92
C VAL A 292 6.88 14.69 -8.99
N ASP A 293 8.15 14.64 -8.63
CA ASP A 293 8.69 13.65 -7.69
C ASP A 293 8.76 14.31 -6.28
N ARG A 294 9.88 14.14 -5.58
CA ARG A 294 10.11 14.68 -4.23
C ARG A 294 10.46 16.16 -4.24
N ASP A 295 10.27 16.82 -3.10
CA ASP A 295 10.84 18.14 -2.84
C ASP A 295 12.36 18.12 -3.12
N PRO A 296 12.86 18.94 -4.07
CA PRO A 296 14.27 18.93 -4.44
C PRO A 296 15.21 19.44 -3.33
N GLY A 297 14.67 20.14 -2.32
CA GLY A 297 15.41 20.53 -1.12
C GLY A 297 15.03 19.72 0.12
N GLU A 298 14.43 18.54 -0.05
CA GLU A 298 14.38 17.54 1.01
C GLU A 298 15.82 17.16 1.42
N PRO A 299 16.20 17.29 2.71
CA PRO A 299 17.54 16.95 3.17
C PRO A 299 17.89 15.49 2.85
N SER A 300 19.07 15.25 2.27
CA SER A 300 19.56 13.88 2.07
C SER A 300 19.76 13.17 3.41
N ALA A 301 19.73 11.83 3.44
CA ALA A 301 20.01 11.05 4.67
C ALA A 301 21.38 11.40 5.30
N THR A 302 22.32 11.95 4.53
CA THR A 302 23.63 12.45 4.98
C THR A 302 23.60 13.90 5.49
N GLU A 303 22.64 14.71 5.06
CA GLU A 303 22.40 16.09 5.52
C GLU A 303 21.37 16.16 6.65
N ALA A 304 20.62 15.08 6.90
CA ALA A 304 19.69 14.88 8.01
C ALA A 304 20.33 15.11 9.41
N GLY A 305 21.65 15.31 9.49
CA GLY A 305 22.33 15.84 10.67
C GLY A 305 22.02 17.32 10.99
N GLN A 306 21.33 18.07 10.11
CA GLN A 306 20.85 19.44 10.38
C GLN A 306 19.37 19.44 10.78
N ARG A 307 19.10 18.95 11.99
CA ARG A 307 17.76 18.80 12.60
C ARG A 307 16.84 20.02 12.45
N GLU A 308 17.37 21.22 12.63
CA GLU A 308 16.60 22.47 12.50
C GLU A 308 16.06 22.66 11.08
N SER A 309 16.88 22.41 10.06
CA SER A 309 16.45 22.50 8.66
C SER A 309 15.35 21.49 8.32
N TRP A 310 15.40 20.29 8.93
CA TRP A 310 14.35 19.28 8.78
C TRP A 310 13.05 19.71 9.43
N LEU A 311 13.10 20.25 10.65
CA LEU A 311 11.92 20.74 11.37
C LEU A 311 11.23 21.89 10.64
N GLU A 312 12.00 22.87 10.16
CA GLU A 312 11.47 23.99 9.39
C GLU A 312 10.82 23.50 8.09
N ARG A 313 11.47 22.57 7.39
CA ARG A 313 10.96 21.99 6.15
C ARG A 313 9.68 21.18 6.39
N ALA A 314 9.67 20.33 7.43
CA ALA A 314 8.50 19.55 7.83
C ALA A 314 7.32 20.44 8.22
N ALA A 315 7.55 21.49 9.02
CA ALA A 315 6.51 22.46 9.37
C ALA A 315 5.92 23.15 8.13
N ARG A 316 6.76 23.50 7.15
CA ARG A 316 6.29 24.10 5.90
C ARG A 316 5.48 23.12 5.04
N TRP A 317 5.89 21.85 4.96
CA TRP A 317 5.10 20.81 4.32
C TRP A 317 3.76 20.59 5.01
N THR A 318 3.74 20.49 6.35
CA THR A 318 2.52 20.36 7.15
C THR A 318 1.55 21.52 6.91
N ALA A 319 2.04 22.77 6.93
CA ALA A 319 1.20 23.94 6.63
C ALA A 319 0.67 23.94 5.18
N THR A 320 1.48 23.47 4.22
CA THR A 320 1.07 23.37 2.81
C THR A 320 -0.01 22.31 2.63
N ASN A 321 0.19 21.13 3.21
CA ASN A 321 -0.77 20.03 3.17
C ASN A 321 -2.08 20.41 3.87
N SER A 322 -2.02 21.10 5.02
CA SER A 322 -3.19 21.68 5.71
C SER A 322 -3.99 22.59 4.77
N ALA A 323 -3.32 23.56 4.13
CA ALA A 323 -3.96 24.48 3.19
C ALA A 323 -4.55 23.78 1.95
N ASP A 324 -3.95 22.67 1.50
CA ASP A 324 -4.53 21.85 0.43
C ASP A 324 -5.88 21.22 0.85
N LEU A 325 -6.01 20.77 2.11
CA LEU A 325 -7.28 20.23 2.61
C LEU A 325 -8.37 21.31 2.62
N SER A 326 -8.05 22.51 3.11
CA SER A 326 -8.97 23.66 3.09
C SER A 326 -9.38 24.06 1.66
N PHE A 327 -8.43 24.08 0.73
CA PHE A 327 -8.70 24.39 -0.68
C PHE A 327 -9.65 23.36 -1.32
N ILE A 328 -9.44 22.07 -1.05
CA ILE A 328 -10.35 21.03 -1.56
C ILE A 328 -11.72 21.13 -0.88
N LEU A 329 -11.80 21.51 0.40
CA LEU A 329 -13.07 21.74 1.09
C LEU A 329 -13.87 22.90 0.45
N ASP A 330 -13.20 23.96 -0.01
CA ASP A 330 -13.85 25.03 -0.80
C ASP A 330 -14.46 24.47 -2.09
N HIS A 331 -13.71 23.62 -2.80
CA HIS A 331 -14.20 22.96 -4.02
C HIS A 331 -15.38 22.03 -3.76
N LEU A 332 -15.33 21.21 -2.71
CA LEU A 332 -16.46 20.36 -2.31
C LEU A 332 -17.69 21.18 -1.94
N THR A 333 -17.50 22.36 -1.34
CA THR A 333 -18.59 23.31 -1.06
C THR A 333 -19.26 23.78 -2.34
N ALA A 334 -18.48 24.12 -3.38
CA ALA A 334 -19.00 24.47 -4.69
C ALA A 334 -19.73 23.29 -5.35
N LEU A 335 -19.15 22.09 -5.33
CA LEU A 335 -19.77 20.87 -5.86
C LEU A 335 -21.08 20.51 -5.14
N ASN A 336 -21.19 20.76 -3.84
CA ASN A 336 -22.40 20.48 -3.08
C ASN A 336 -23.53 21.46 -3.38
N ALA A 337 -23.20 22.66 -3.86
CA ALA A 337 -24.15 23.73 -4.20
C ALA A 337 -24.55 23.76 -5.68
N ASP A 338 -23.78 23.15 -6.58
CA ASP A 338 -24.05 23.14 -8.02
C ASP A 338 -25.10 22.07 -8.41
N PRO A 339 -26.28 22.43 -8.95
CA PRO A 339 -27.28 21.46 -9.41
C PRO A 339 -26.81 20.51 -10.53
N GLY A 340 -25.73 20.85 -11.24
CA GLY A 340 -25.12 19.99 -12.26
C GLY A 340 -24.14 18.96 -11.71
N SER A 341 -23.73 19.08 -10.45
CA SER A 341 -22.76 18.20 -9.82
C SER A 341 -23.39 16.88 -9.34
N PRO A 342 -22.69 15.73 -9.47
CA PRO A 342 -23.14 14.48 -8.87
C PRO A 342 -23.18 14.53 -7.34
N PHE A 343 -22.48 15.49 -6.72
CA PHE A 343 -22.45 15.70 -5.28
C PHE A 343 -23.45 16.75 -4.77
N HIS A 344 -24.32 17.28 -5.64
CA HIS A 344 -25.32 18.29 -5.27
C HIS A 344 -26.19 17.85 -4.08
N HIS A 345 -26.10 18.57 -2.96
CA HIS A 345 -26.75 18.25 -1.68
C HIS A 345 -26.47 16.82 -1.17
N ARG A 346 -25.29 16.26 -1.45
CA ARG A 346 -24.88 14.92 -1.02
C ARG A 346 -23.85 14.95 0.10
N LEU A 347 -23.21 16.09 0.35
CA LEU A 347 -22.18 16.27 1.37
C LEU A 347 -22.76 17.03 2.56
N ASN A 348 -22.56 16.48 3.76
CA ASN A 348 -22.77 17.21 5.01
C ASN A 348 -21.48 17.96 5.35
N LEU A 349 -21.42 19.25 5.00
CA LEU A 349 -20.25 20.10 5.21
C LEU A 349 -20.26 20.83 6.56
N ASP A 350 -21.26 20.56 7.40
CA ASP A 350 -21.29 20.94 8.82
C ASP A 350 -20.72 19.80 9.71
N SER A 351 -20.14 18.77 9.10
CA SER A 351 -19.55 17.62 9.79
C SER A 351 -18.36 17.09 8.98
N VAL A 352 -17.21 17.72 9.17
CA VAL A 352 -15.99 17.44 8.40
C VAL A 352 -14.87 16.98 9.34
N GLY A 353 -14.32 15.80 9.08
CA GLY A 353 -13.14 15.28 9.77
C GLY A 353 -11.88 15.38 8.92
N ALA A 354 -10.72 15.34 9.57
CA ALA A 354 -9.43 15.13 8.93
C ALA A 354 -8.69 13.96 9.58
N MET A 355 -7.96 13.18 8.81
CA MET A 355 -7.11 12.11 9.31
C MET A 355 -5.87 11.94 8.46
N GLY A 356 -4.85 11.30 9.00
CA GLY A 356 -3.67 10.98 8.21
C GLY A 356 -2.67 10.10 8.93
N PHE A 357 -1.68 9.62 8.18
CA PHE A 357 -0.58 8.81 8.67
C PHE A 357 0.73 9.59 8.63
N SER A 358 1.56 9.48 9.68
CA SER A 358 2.88 10.13 9.75
C SER A 358 2.77 11.66 9.52
N LEU A 359 3.54 12.24 8.58
CA LEU A 359 3.41 13.66 8.20
C LEU A 359 1.96 14.06 7.85
N GLY A 360 1.18 13.15 7.29
CA GLY A 360 -0.23 13.37 6.99
C GLY A 360 -1.10 13.48 8.24
N GLY A 361 -0.78 12.75 9.30
CA GLY A 361 -1.44 12.89 10.60
C GLY A 361 -1.20 14.26 11.22
N ALA A 362 0.05 14.74 11.15
CA ALA A 362 0.41 16.10 11.54
C ALA A 362 -0.32 17.17 10.72
N SER A 363 -0.46 16.92 9.40
CA SER A 363 -1.17 17.82 8.48
C SER A 363 -2.67 17.87 8.76
N ALA A 364 -3.27 16.73 9.12
CA ALA A 364 -4.67 16.65 9.53
C ALA A 364 -4.93 17.44 10.81
N GLU A 365 -4.07 17.32 11.83
CA GLU A 365 -4.20 18.11 13.07
C GLU A 365 -3.92 19.60 12.84
N GLN A 366 -2.98 19.94 11.96
CA GLN A 366 -2.75 21.33 11.55
C GLN A 366 -3.97 21.95 10.87
N ALA A 367 -4.69 21.19 10.03
CA ALA A 367 -5.94 21.66 9.42
C ALA A 367 -7.03 21.96 10.45
N LEU A 368 -7.09 21.22 11.56
CA LEU A 368 -8.02 21.52 12.67
C LEU A 368 -7.72 22.86 13.34
N ALA A 369 -6.45 23.28 13.36
CA ALA A 369 -6.03 24.55 13.95
C ALA A 369 -6.18 25.72 12.96
N ASP A 370 -5.99 25.47 11.66
CA ASP A 370 -6.00 26.49 10.63
C ASP A 370 -7.40 26.84 10.11
N ASP A 371 -8.31 25.85 10.06
CA ASP A 371 -9.61 25.99 9.43
C ASP A 371 -10.74 25.46 10.34
N PRO A 372 -11.61 26.36 10.87
CA PRO A 372 -12.63 26.00 11.85
C PRO A 372 -13.76 25.13 11.28
N ARG A 373 -13.74 24.83 9.98
CA ARG A 373 -14.69 23.91 9.35
C ARG A 373 -14.35 22.44 9.60
N PHE A 374 -13.15 22.12 10.08
CA PHE A 374 -12.81 20.75 10.48
C PHE A 374 -13.16 20.51 11.96
N ASP A 375 -14.07 19.56 12.19
CA ASP A 375 -14.69 19.30 13.48
C ASP A 375 -13.99 18.23 14.32
N ALA A 376 -13.17 17.37 13.71
CA ALA A 376 -12.46 16.30 14.42
C ALA A 376 -11.27 15.74 13.64
N GLY A 377 -10.25 15.25 14.35
CA GLY A 377 -8.99 14.78 13.78
C GLY A 377 -8.57 13.36 14.19
N VAL A 378 -7.92 12.62 13.29
CA VAL A 378 -7.14 11.42 13.67
C VAL A 378 -5.70 11.52 13.16
N ASN A 379 -4.75 11.47 14.08
CA ASN A 379 -3.32 11.37 13.76
C ASN A 379 -2.83 9.93 14.00
N MET A 380 -2.48 9.22 12.93
CA MET A 380 -1.88 7.89 13.00
C MET A 380 -0.36 8.03 12.99
N ASP A 381 0.22 7.91 14.18
CA ASP A 381 1.66 7.87 14.47
C ASP A 381 2.50 9.00 13.84
N GLY A 382 1.90 10.19 13.67
CA GLY A 382 2.56 11.39 13.15
C GLY A 382 3.10 12.31 14.24
N THR A 383 4.33 12.78 14.06
CA THR A 383 4.93 13.82 14.90
C THR A 383 4.24 15.17 14.66
N HIS A 384 3.97 15.92 15.74
CA HIS A 384 3.43 17.27 15.62
C HIS A 384 4.45 18.27 15.05
N PHE A 385 4.04 18.97 13.99
CA PHE A 385 4.77 20.09 13.39
C PHE A 385 3.88 21.34 13.37
N GLY A 386 4.45 22.46 12.93
CA GLY A 386 3.69 23.71 12.78
C GLY A 386 3.23 24.28 14.13
N THR A 387 2.14 25.05 14.10
CA THR A 387 1.62 25.75 15.29
C THR A 387 0.98 24.80 16.29
N VAL A 388 0.46 23.67 15.82
CA VAL A 388 -0.16 22.63 16.67
C VAL A 388 0.81 22.10 17.72
N ARG A 389 2.11 22.10 17.42
CA ARG A 389 3.15 21.77 18.40
C ARG A 389 3.01 22.64 19.65
N ASP A 390 2.72 23.94 19.50
CA ASP A 390 2.64 24.92 20.58
C ASP A 390 1.24 25.12 21.15
N THR A 391 0.20 24.96 20.32
CA THR A 391 -1.18 25.29 20.69
C THR A 391 -2.08 24.08 20.89
N GLY A 392 -1.63 22.87 20.53
CA GLY A 392 -2.52 21.72 20.40
C GLY A 392 -3.64 21.98 19.39
N VAL A 393 -4.78 21.31 19.57
CA VAL A 393 -5.97 21.44 18.70
C VAL A 393 -7.20 21.96 19.46
N PRO A 394 -8.09 22.71 18.78
CA PRO A 394 -9.30 23.27 19.40
C PRO A 394 -10.50 22.32 19.43
N VAL A 395 -10.43 21.21 18.69
CA VAL A 395 -11.52 20.26 18.45
C VAL A 395 -11.08 18.83 18.79
N PRO A 396 -12.02 17.86 18.91
CA PRO A 396 -11.67 16.48 19.19
C PRO A 396 -10.53 15.90 18.33
N SER A 397 -9.51 15.27 18.94
CA SER A 397 -8.46 14.54 18.22
C SER A 397 -8.13 13.18 18.85
N LEU A 398 -7.94 12.16 18.00
CA LEU A 398 -7.45 10.85 18.37
C LEU A 398 -6.05 10.61 17.79
N ASN A 399 -5.08 10.33 18.66
CA ASN A 399 -3.72 9.95 18.30
C ASN A 399 -3.57 8.42 18.44
N ILE A 400 -3.25 7.71 17.35
CA ILE A 400 -2.98 6.27 17.34
C ILE A 400 -1.47 6.08 17.17
N LEU A 401 -0.78 5.70 18.24
CA LEU A 401 0.68 5.64 18.32
C LEU A 401 1.22 4.22 18.23
N SER A 402 2.35 4.06 17.56
CA SER A 402 3.07 2.77 17.52
C SER A 402 3.68 2.42 18.88
N THR A 403 3.92 1.13 19.12
CA THR A 403 4.54 0.66 20.37
C THR A 403 5.95 1.25 20.55
N ASP A 404 6.70 1.41 19.45
CA ASP A 404 8.03 2.01 19.46
C ASP A 404 7.99 3.49 19.86
N HIS A 405 7.02 4.25 19.32
CA HIS A 405 6.81 5.65 19.69
C HIS A 405 6.43 5.79 21.17
N VAL A 406 5.55 4.94 21.70
CA VAL A 406 5.23 4.91 23.13
C VAL A 406 6.46 4.57 23.99
N ALA A 407 7.34 3.69 23.51
CA ALA A 407 8.59 3.39 24.20
C ALA A 407 9.51 4.61 24.27
N ASP A 408 9.58 5.43 23.22
CA ASP A 408 10.36 6.67 23.20
C ASP A 408 9.77 7.74 24.13
N ILE A 409 8.44 7.86 24.22
CA ILE A 409 7.75 8.67 25.25
C ILE A 409 8.14 8.19 26.66
N SER A 410 8.16 6.87 26.89
CA SER A 410 8.55 6.32 28.20
C SER A 410 10.00 6.66 28.57
N LYS A 411 10.92 6.62 27.61
CA LYS A 411 12.33 7.02 27.81
C LYS A 411 12.44 8.52 28.08
N ALA A 412 11.70 9.34 27.33
CA ALA A 412 11.65 10.79 27.49
C ALA A 412 11.21 11.19 28.90
N ARG A 413 10.15 10.55 29.44
CA ARG A 413 9.68 10.72 30.83
C ARG A 413 10.75 10.41 31.87
N LYS A 414 11.56 9.39 31.63
CA LYS A 414 12.62 8.95 32.56
C LYS A 414 13.90 9.79 32.44
N GLY A 415 13.96 10.72 31.49
CA GLY A 415 15.16 11.51 31.22
C GLY A 415 16.33 10.66 30.70
N GLU A 416 16.03 9.52 30.07
CA GLU A 416 17.05 8.66 29.49
C GLU A 416 17.66 9.32 28.25
N GLN A 417 19.00 9.39 28.20
CA GLN A 417 19.71 9.78 26.98
C GLN A 417 19.83 8.57 26.04
N THR A 418 19.38 8.74 24.80
CA THR A 418 19.53 7.75 23.72
C THR A 418 20.50 8.28 22.67
N GLN A 419 20.93 7.43 21.74
CA GLN A 419 21.70 7.88 20.56
C GLN A 419 20.85 8.70 19.58
N ASP A 420 19.54 8.72 19.76
CA ASP A 420 18.57 9.42 18.91
C ASP A 420 17.83 10.46 19.75
N GLU A 421 18.50 11.59 20.02
CA GLU A 421 17.92 12.69 20.80
C GLU A 421 16.69 13.31 20.13
N GLY A 422 16.57 13.19 18.79
CA GLY A 422 15.45 13.72 18.00
C GLY A 422 14.12 13.04 18.31
N SER A 423 14.11 11.70 18.36
CA SER A 423 12.90 10.93 18.69
C SER A 423 12.42 11.18 20.12
N ILE A 424 13.33 11.37 21.07
CA ILE A 424 13.00 11.72 22.46
C ILE A 424 12.39 13.13 22.56
N GLU A 425 12.86 14.08 21.75
CA GLU A 425 12.30 15.42 21.72
C GLU A 425 10.89 15.42 21.09
N ASP A 426 10.71 14.74 19.96
CA ASP A 426 9.42 14.57 19.30
C ASP A 426 8.40 13.90 20.24
N ALA A 427 8.83 12.87 20.98
CA ALA A 427 8.03 12.23 22.00
C ALA A 427 7.59 13.18 23.13
N ARG A 428 8.41 14.19 23.51
CA ARG A 428 8.00 15.21 24.50
C ARG A 428 6.88 16.11 23.97
N PHE A 429 6.89 16.44 22.68
CA PHE A 429 5.79 17.21 22.08
C PHE A 429 4.50 16.42 22.06
N GLN A 430 4.57 15.13 21.78
CA GLN A 430 3.41 14.24 21.86
C GLN A 430 2.76 14.26 23.26
N GLU A 431 3.55 14.35 24.33
CA GLU A 431 3.01 14.49 25.70
C GLU A 431 2.37 15.86 25.93
N GLN A 432 3.05 16.91 25.49
CA GLN A 432 2.61 18.29 25.68
C GLN A 432 1.40 18.66 24.82
N PHE A 433 1.19 17.95 23.71
CA PHE A 433 0.06 18.15 22.80
C PHE A 433 -1.27 18.06 23.52
N HIS A 434 -1.42 17.07 24.42
CA HIS A 434 -2.64 16.91 25.23
C HIS A 434 -2.87 18.12 26.15
N ASP A 435 -1.84 18.56 26.86
CA ASP A 435 -1.92 19.70 27.80
C ASP A 435 -2.17 21.03 27.08
N ARG A 436 -1.75 21.14 25.82
CA ARG A 436 -1.91 22.35 24.99
C ARG A 436 -3.27 22.41 24.32
N SER A 437 -3.88 21.25 24.04
CA SER A 437 -5.16 21.16 23.33
C SER A 437 -6.31 21.68 24.19
N THR A 438 -7.26 22.36 23.55
CA THR A 438 -8.49 22.83 24.21
C THR A 438 -9.70 21.96 23.86
N GLY A 439 -9.63 21.21 22.76
CA GLY A 439 -10.57 20.14 22.43
C GLY A 439 -10.26 18.83 23.16
N PRO A 440 -11.23 17.89 23.24
CA PRO A 440 -10.99 16.56 23.80
C PRO A 440 -9.92 15.78 23.01
N THR A 441 -8.89 15.28 23.70
CA THR A 441 -7.81 14.51 23.07
C THR A 441 -7.72 13.11 23.65
N TRP A 442 -7.55 12.12 22.78
CA TRP A 442 -7.28 10.73 23.14
C TRP A 442 -5.96 10.30 22.52
N ALA A 443 -5.18 9.51 23.25
CA ALA A 443 -3.99 8.84 22.73
C ALA A 443 -4.07 7.35 23.03
N VAL A 444 -3.84 6.52 22.02
CA VAL A 444 -3.92 5.07 22.14
C VAL A 444 -2.71 4.42 21.50
N THR A 445 -2.35 3.22 21.94
CA THR A 445 -1.40 2.37 21.23
C THR A 445 -1.97 0.98 21.03
N ILE A 446 -1.62 0.36 19.91
CA ILE A 446 -1.98 -1.01 19.55
C ILE A 446 -0.74 -1.86 19.79
N GLU A 447 -0.86 -2.95 20.54
CA GLU A 447 0.30 -3.80 20.87
C GLU A 447 1.04 -4.29 19.61
N ASN A 448 2.37 -4.43 19.71
CA ASN A 448 3.26 -4.96 18.67
C ASN A 448 3.15 -4.24 17.32
N THR A 449 2.97 -2.92 17.36
CA THR A 449 2.97 -2.07 16.18
C THR A 449 4.25 -1.25 16.11
N ASN A 450 4.72 -1.02 14.90
CA ASN A 450 5.76 -0.04 14.57
C ASN A 450 5.16 1.05 13.70
N HIS A 451 5.97 2.03 13.27
CA HIS A 451 5.48 3.16 12.48
C HIS A 451 4.69 2.74 11.24
N VAL A 452 5.25 1.82 10.44
CA VAL A 452 4.64 1.34 9.19
C VAL A 452 3.51 0.32 9.40
N SER A 453 3.10 0.06 10.65
CA SER A 453 1.91 -0.76 10.93
C SER A 453 0.59 -0.05 10.58
N HIS A 454 0.61 1.27 10.43
CA HIS A 454 -0.56 2.13 10.28
C HIS A 454 -0.90 2.49 8.83
N ASP A 455 -0.30 1.78 7.86
CA ASP A 455 -0.62 1.87 6.44
C ASP A 455 -0.63 0.49 5.75
N LEU A 456 -0.93 0.49 4.45
CA LEU A 456 -0.92 -0.73 3.64
C LEU A 456 0.47 -1.29 3.36
N PHE A 457 1.56 -0.57 3.67
CA PHE A 457 2.92 -1.04 3.37
C PHE A 457 3.22 -2.36 4.08
N SER A 458 2.70 -2.53 5.30
CA SER A 458 2.84 -3.77 6.06
C SER A 458 2.16 -4.99 5.40
N PHE A 459 1.19 -4.81 4.50
CA PHE A 459 0.62 -5.91 3.71
C PHE A 459 1.51 -6.34 2.53
N ILE A 460 2.32 -5.41 1.99
CA ILE A 460 3.14 -5.63 0.79
C ILE A 460 4.24 -6.66 1.07
N SER A 461 4.89 -6.56 2.23
CA SER A 461 5.91 -7.53 2.63
C SER A 461 6.03 -7.67 4.16
N PRO A 462 5.10 -8.42 4.81
CA PRO A 462 5.07 -8.63 6.26
C PRO A 462 6.40 -9.14 6.86
N ALA A 463 7.12 -9.95 6.09
CA ALA A 463 8.40 -10.53 6.50
C ALA A 463 9.54 -9.50 6.53
N LEU A 464 9.47 -8.45 5.70
CA LEU A 464 10.50 -7.40 5.66
C LEU A 464 10.21 -6.30 6.69
N THR A 465 8.94 -6.05 7.01
CA THR A 465 8.54 -5.05 8.01
C THR A 465 8.53 -5.60 9.43
N GLY A 466 8.74 -6.91 9.61
CA GLY A 466 8.64 -7.59 10.90
C GLY A 466 7.19 -7.68 11.44
N ASN A 467 6.21 -7.28 10.63
CA ASN A 467 4.85 -7.03 11.08
C ASN A 467 3.90 -8.17 10.65
N THR A 468 3.82 -9.21 11.49
CA THR A 468 3.06 -10.45 11.18
C THR A 468 1.58 -10.42 11.61
N VAL A 469 1.13 -9.33 12.24
CA VAL A 469 -0.21 -9.18 12.82
C VAL A 469 -1.12 -8.26 11.99
N GLN A 470 -0.78 -8.06 10.71
CA GLN A 470 -1.32 -6.96 9.92
C GLN A 470 -2.84 -7.00 9.72
N PRO A 471 -3.50 -8.14 9.39
CA PRO A 471 -4.95 -8.13 9.22
C PRO A 471 -5.68 -7.68 10.50
N GLN A 472 -5.23 -8.14 11.67
CA GLN A 472 -5.85 -7.76 12.95
C GLN A 472 -5.54 -6.31 13.34
N THR A 473 -4.35 -5.81 12.99
CA THR A 473 -3.95 -4.41 13.26
C THR A 473 -4.79 -3.45 12.44
N GLU A 474 -4.91 -3.71 11.14
CA GLU A 474 -5.78 -2.96 10.23
C GLU A 474 -7.24 -2.95 10.68
N GLU A 475 -7.78 -4.11 11.07
CA GLU A 475 -9.14 -4.21 11.62
C GLU A 475 -9.32 -3.39 12.91
N THR A 476 -8.29 -3.33 13.76
CA THR A 476 -8.31 -2.55 15.01
C THR A 476 -8.25 -1.05 14.72
N ILE A 477 -7.39 -0.59 13.79
CA ILE A 477 -7.32 0.82 13.35
C ILE A 477 -8.67 1.25 12.79
N ARG A 478 -9.24 0.47 11.85
CA ARG A 478 -10.56 0.76 11.27
C ARG A 478 -11.66 0.89 12.32
N ALA A 479 -11.66 0.00 13.31
CA ALA A 479 -12.63 0.05 14.40
C ALA A 479 -12.47 1.32 15.25
N LEU A 480 -11.24 1.69 15.63
CA LEU A 480 -10.95 2.90 16.40
C LEU A 480 -11.33 4.18 15.65
N VAL A 481 -10.93 4.28 14.39
CA VAL A 481 -11.20 5.45 13.53
C VAL A 481 -12.70 5.60 13.30
N SER A 482 -13.41 4.51 13.01
CA SER A 482 -14.87 4.54 12.84
C SER A 482 -15.59 4.93 14.13
N ASP A 483 -15.22 4.33 15.27
CA ASP A 483 -15.82 4.66 16.56
C ASP A 483 -15.64 6.16 16.90
N PHE A 484 -14.43 6.68 16.68
CA PHE A 484 -14.12 8.09 16.86
C PHE A 484 -14.98 9.00 15.98
N PHE A 485 -14.99 8.80 14.66
CA PHE A 485 -15.78 9.68 13.79
C PHE A 485 -17.29 9.50 13.96
N ASN A 486 -17.78 8.32 14.32
CA ASN A 486 -19.18 8.14 14.68
C ASN A 486 -19.53 8.93 15.95
N HIS A 487 -18.61 8.99 16.92
CA HIS A 487 -18.80 9.79 18.11
C HIS A 487 -18.78 11.30 17.79
N THR A 488 -17.74 11.77 17.12
CA THR A 488 -17.48 13.21 16.96
C THR A 488 -18.29 13.86 15.85
N LEU A 489 -18.51 13.18 14.71
CA LEU A 489 -19.21 13.75 13.55
C LEU A 489 -20.68 13.33 13.47
N ARG A 490 -21.10 12.30 14.21
CA ARG A 490 -22.49 11.80 14.20
C ARG A 490 -23.16 11.78 15.58
N GLY A 491 -22.45 12.21 16.63
CA GLY A 491 -22.98 12.27 18.00
C GLY A 491 -23.38 10.92 18.58
N GLN A 492 -22.79 9.82 18.10
CA GLN A 492 -23.04 8.49 18.67
C GLN A 492 -22.26 8.30 19.97
N GLU A 493 -22.77 7.48 20.89
CA GLU A 493 -22.00 7.10 22.08
C GLU A 493 -20.77 6.27 21.67
N PRO A 494 -19.57 6.60 22.19
CA PRO A 494 -18.36 5.87 21.84
C PRO A 494 -18.41 4.45 22.43
N ARG A 495 -17.89 3.47 21.71
CA ARG A 495 -17.84 2.07 22.14
C ARG A 495 -16.44 1.62 22.51
N LEU A 496 -15.41 2.22 21.90
CA LEU A 496 -14.00 1.88 22.08
C LEU A 496 -13.25 2.99 22.85
N LEU A 497 -13.59 4.25 22.62
CA LEU A 497 -12.91 5.37 23.30
C LEU A 497 -13.19 5.35 24.81
N GLY A 498 -12.17 5.01 25.61
CA GLY A 498 -12.27 4.95 27.07
C GLY A 498 -13.02 3.73 27.62
N HIS A 499 -13.21 2.68 26.80
CA HIS A 499 -13.91 1.45 27.20
C HIS A 499 -13.13 0.20 26.79
N ASP A 500 -13.08 -0.79 27.68
CA ASP A 500 -12.60 -2.14 27.35
C ASP A 500 -13.61 -2.84 26.43
N SER A 501 -13.31 -2.87 25.13
CA SER A 501 -14.14 -3.49 24.10
C SER A 501 -13.35 -4.53 23.29
N ALA A 502 -14.07 -5.51 22.73
CA ALA A 502 -13.46 -6.64 22.01
C ALA A 502 -13.03 -6.27 20.58
N VAL A 503 -11.86 -5.65 20.45
CA VAL A 503 -11.14 -5.50 19.18
C VAL A 503 -10.14 -6.66 18.96
N PRO A 504 -9.76 -6.99 17.70
CA PRO A 504 -8.85 -8.10 17.42
C PRO A 504 -7.47 -7.99 18.07
N ARG A 505 -7.00 -6.76 18.34
CA ARG A 505 -5.75 -6.47 19.05
C ARG A 505 -6.05 -5.68 20.30
N LYS A 506 -5.27 -5.92 21.36
CA LYS A 506 -5.37 -5.13 22.57
C LYS A 506 -4.92 -3.68 22.30
N VAL A 507 -5.77 -2.75 22.70
CA VAL A 507 -5.55 -1.31 22.66
C VAL A 507 -5.28 -0.84 24.08
N HIS A 508 -4.29 0.03 24.25
CA HIS A 508 -4.01 0.69 25.52
C HIS A 508 -4.22 2.19 25.34
N PHE A 509 -5.16 2.75 26.09
CA PHE A 509 -5.29 4.19 26.21
C PHE A 509 -4.14 4.70 27.07
N LEU A 510 -3.40 5.69 26.56
CA LEU A 510 -2.37 6.34 27.35
C LEU A 510 -3.07 7.22 28.39
N PRO A 511 -2.60 7.21 29.65
CA PRO A 511 -3.22 7.99 30.71
C PRO A 511 -3.21 9.46 30.34
N ASP A 512 -4.37 10.10 30.45
CA ASP A 512 -4.52 11.55 30.37
C ASP A 512 -3.65 12.17 31.49
N PRO A 513 -2.58 12.92 31.17
CA PRO A 513 -1.73 13.55 32.17
C PRO A 513 -2.51 14.54 33.06
N ALA A 514 -3.60 15.11 32.54
CA ALA A 514 -4.48 16.06 33.21
C ALA A 514 -5.67 15.39 33.94
N ARG A 515 -5.98 14.12 33.65
CA ARG A 515 -7.03 13.32 34.33
C ARG A 515 -6.58 11.88 34.60
N PRO A 516 -5.59 11.66 35.48
CA PRO A 516 -5.06 10.33 35.79
C PRO A 516 -6.06 9.40 36.49
N ASP A 517 -7.23 9.92 36.88
CA ASP A 517 -8.31 9.26 37.61
C ASP A 517 -9.45 8.74 36.73
N VAL A 518 -9.44 9.04 35.43
CA VAL A 518 -10.38 8.46 34.45
C VAL A 518 -9.68 7.29 33.75
N GLN A 519 -9.73 6.11 34.38
CA GLN A 519 -9.37 4.82 33.79
C GLN A 519 -10.59 3.91 33.70
#